data_AF-A0A561WES2-F1
#
_entry.id   AF-A0A561WES2-F1
#
_cell.length_a   1.000
_cell.length_b   1.000
_cell.length_c   1.000
_cell.angle_alpha   90.00
_cell.angle_beta   90.00
_cell.angle_gamma   90.00
#
_symmetry.space_group_name_H-M   'P 1'
#
loop_
_entity.id
_entity.type
_entity.pdbx_description
1 polymer ?
#
loop_
_entity_poly.entity_id
_entity_poly.type
_entity_poly.pdbx_seq_one_letter_code
_entity_poly.pdbx_strand_id
1 'polypeptide(L)' 'MSENREGNDRAADEEFEARRHDRFGKLPARVEREEQVETKDTEPAHEEPEEPPVRREWG' A
#
# COMPACT_ATOMS: atom_id res chain seq x y z
N MET A 1 24.90 -28.17 -4.22
CA MET A 1 23.98 -28.65 -3.17
C MET A 1 23.22 -27.44 -2.63
N SER A 2 22.20 -26.96 -3.34
CA SER A 2 21.45 -25.74 -3.00
C SER A 2 19.95 -26.02 -3.07
N GLU A 3 19.47 -26.90 -2.18
CA GLU A 3 18.08 -27.36 -2.15
C GLU A 3 17.45 -27.22 -0.75
N ASN A 4 17.85 -26.20 0.03
CA ASN A 4 17.31 -25.96 1.38
C ASN A 4 16.95 -24.50 1.69
N ARG A 5 16.96 -23.59 0.70
CA ARG A 5 16.64 -22.17 0.93
C ARG A 5 15.14 -21.86 0.82
N GLU A 6 14.45 -22.58 -0.05
CA GLU A 6 13.05 -22.29 -0.42
C GLU A 6 12.05 -22.56 0.72
N GLY A 7 12.34 -23.51 1.60
CA GLY A 7 11.49 -23.82 2.76
C GLY A 7 11.59 -22.81 3.90
N ASN A 8 12.71 -22.10 4.03
CA ASN A 8 12.91 -21.13 5.10
C ASN A 8 12.19 -19.80 4.79
N ASP A 9 12.17 -19.41 3.52
CA ASP A 9 11.52 -18.18 3.07
C ASP A 9 9.99 -18.31 3.19
N ARG A 10 9.43 -19.47 2.84
CA ARG A 10 7.98 -19.73 2.97
C ARG A 10 7.50 -19.71 4.42
N ALA A 11 8.26 -20.28 5.35
CA ALA A 11 7.93 -20.29 6.76
C ALA A 11 8.00 -18.88 7.39
N ALA A 12 8.97 -18.07 6.96
CA ALA A 12 9.09 -16.67 7.37
C ALA A 12 7.93 -15.81 6.86
N ASP A 13 7.46 -16.08 5.64
CA ASP A 13 6.30 -15.40 5.05
C ASP A 13 5.00 -15.73 5.80
N GLU A 14 4.79 -16.99 6.20
CA GLU A 14 3.62 -17.41 6.98
C GLU A 14 3.57 -16.74 8.37
N GLU A 15 4.71 -16.64 9.06
CA GLU A 15 4.80 -15.96 10.36
C GLU A 15 4.53 -14.45 10.23
N PHE A 16 5.02 -13.83 9.16
CA PHE A 16 4.75 -12.42 8.86
C PHE A 16 3.28 -12.18 8.55
N GLU A 17 2.64 -13.05 7.77
CA GLU A 17 1.21 -12.98 7.46
C GLU A 17 0.35 -13.09 8.73
N ALA A 18 0.68 -14.00 9.64
CA ALA A 18 -0.02 -14.14 10.92
C ALA A 18 0.06 -12.86 11.77
N ARG A 19 1.27 -12.32 11.96
CA ARG A 19 1.48 -11.07 12.73
C ARG A 19 0.80 -9.86 12.10
N ARG A 20 0.77 -9.80 10.76
CA ARG A 20 0.06 -8.76 10.04
C ARG A 20 -1.45 -8.91 10.23
N HIS A 21 -1.97 -10.11 10.11
CA HIS A 21 -3.39 -10.42 10.27
C HIS A 21 -3.91 -10.00 11.64
N ASP A 22 -3.17 -10.25 12.71
CA ASP A 22 -3.57 -9.83 14.06
C ASP A 22 -3.65 -8.31 14.23
N ARG A 23 -2.80 -7.54 13.52
CA ARG A 23 -2.80 -6.07 13.61
C ARG A 23 -3.75 -5.38 12.66
N PHE A 24 -3.96 -5.94 11.47
CA PHE A 24 -4.65 -5.27 10.37
C PHE A 24 -5.79 -6.09 9.76
N GLY A 25 -6.06 -7.30 10.26
CA GLY A 25 -7.01 -8.24 9.69
C GLY A 25 -6.51 -8.95 8.44
N LYS A 26 -7.33 -9.86 7.90
CA LYS A 26 -7.05 -10.58 6.66
C LYS A 26 -7.04 -9.62 5.48
N LEU A 27 -5.94 -9.62 4.74
CA LEU A 27 -5.92 -8.90 3.47
C LEU A 27 -6.90 -9.52 2.48
N PRO A 28 -7.55 -8.69 1.64
CA PRO A 28 -8.24 -9.20 0.47
C PRO A 28 -7.25 -9.94 -0.44
N ALA A 29 -7.76 -10.91 -1.21
CA ALA A 29 -6.96 -11.62 -2.20
C ALA A 29 -6.28 -10.60 -3.13
N ARG A 30 -5.01 -10.84 -3.46
CA ARG A 30 -4.32 -10.04 -4.47
C ARG A 30 -5.07 -10.23 -5.79
N VAL A 31 -5.64 -9.15 -6.31
CA VAL A 31 -6.26 -9.16 -7.64
C VAL A 31 -5.14 -9.32 -8.66
N GLU A 32 -5.19 -10.39 -9.45
CA GLU A 32 -4.22 -10.59 -10.51
C GLU A 32 -4.30 -9.46 -11.53
N ARG A 33 -3.18 -9.11 -12.13
CA ARG A 33 -3.09 -7.93 -13.01
C ARG A 33 -4.05 -8.00 -14.20
N GLU A 34 -4.38 -9.21 -14.62
CA GLU A 34 -5.31 -9.50 -15.73
C GLU A 34 -6.78 -9.28 -15.34
N GLU A 35 -7.11 -9.31 -14.04
CA GLU A 35 -8.45 -9.02 -13.50
C GLU A 35 -8.63 -7.55 -13.08
N GLN A 36 -7.59 -6.72 -13.22
CA GLN A 36 -7.69 -5.29 -12.92
C GLN A 36 -8.56 -4.61 -13.98
N VAL A 37 -9.83 -4.39 -13.63
CA VAL A 37 -10.75 -3.59 -14.44
C VAL A 37 -10.24 -2.15 -14.48
N GLU A 38 -10.27 -1.52 -15.66
CA GLU A 38 -9.87 -0.12 -15.80
C GLU A 38 -10.77 0.77 -14.93
N THR A 39 -10.22 1.20 -13.78
CA THR A 39 -10.90 2.11 -12.87
C THR A 39 -10.88 3.49 -13.50
N LYS A 40 -12.06 3.99 -13.91
CA LYS A 40 -12.20 5.40 -14.22
C LYS A 40 -11.88 6.20 -12.96
N ASP A 41 -11.03 7.20 -13.10
CA ASP A 41 -10.82 8.19 -12.07
C ASP A 41 -12.16 8.90 -11.79
N THR A 42 -12.73 8.60 -10.63
CA THR A 42 -13.95 9.25 -10.13
C THR A 42 -13.63 10.22 -9.00
N GLU A 43 -12.35 10.51 -8.74
CA GLU A 43 -11.98 11.47 -7.73
C GLU A 43 -12.45 12.85 -8.20
N PRO A 44 -13.27 13.57 -7.42
CA PRO A 44 -13.65 14.93 -7.77
C PRO A 44 -12.38 15.77 -7.84
N ALA A 45 -12.34 16.72 -8.78
CA ALA A 45 -11.23 17.66 -8.87
C ALA A 45 -11.01 18.30 -7.49
N HIS A 46 -9.80 18.14 -6.94
CA HIS A 46 -9.44 18.79 -5.69
C HIS A 46 -9.39 20.30 -5.92
N GLU A 47 -10.26 21.06 -5.25
CA GLU A 47 -10.10 22.52 -5.15
C GLU A 47 -9.03 22.80 -4.10
N GLU A 48 -7.91 23.36 -4.54
CA GLU A 48 -6.90 23.86 -3.61
C GLU A 48 -7.46 25.04 -2.81
N PRO A 49 -7.21 25.09 -1.48
CA PRO A 49 -7.60 26.25 -0.68
C PRO A 49 -6.87 27.51 -1.13
N GLU A 50 -7.53 28.67 -1.06
CA GLU A 50 -6.89 29.96 -1.36
C GLU A 50 -5.61 30.14 -0.51
N GLU A 51 -4.49 30.44 -1.16
CA GLU A 51 -3.24 30.70 -0.46
C GLU A 51 -3.41 31.91 0.48
N PRO A 52 -3.08 31.79 1.77
CA PRO A 52 -3.11 32.93 2.67
C PRO A 52 -2.07 33.97 2.23
N PRO A 53 -2.35 35.28 2.39
CA PRO A 53 -1.43 36.33 1.98
C PRO A 53 -0.10 36.20 2.74
N VAL A 54 0.96 35.83 2.01
CA VAL A 54 2.30 35.64 2.58
C VAL A 54 2.91 37.01 2.91
N ARG A 55 2.93 37.39 4.20
CA ARG A 55 3.71 38.54 4.67
C ARG A 55 5.17 38.09 4.88
N ARG A 56 6.06 38.47 3.97
CA ARG A 56 7.51 38.24 4.11
C ARG A 56 8.15 39.51 4.66
N GLU A 57 8.13 39.67 5.97
CA GLU A 57 8.95 40.67 6.66
C GLU A 57 10.28 40.00 7.01
N TRP A 58 11.28 40.15 6.15
CA TRP A 58 12.67 39.84 6.51
C TRP A 58 13.27 41.14 7.05
N GLY A 59 13.44 41.20 8.37
CA GLY A 59 14.20 42.26 9.05
C GLY A 59 15.70 42.13 8.83
#